data_AF-A0A1R3KA58-F1
#
_entry.id   AF-A0A1R3KA58-F1
#
_cell.length_a   1.000
_cell.length_b   1.000
_cell.length_c   1.000
_cell.angle_alpha   90.00
_cell.angle_beta   90.00
_cell.angle_gamma   90.00
#
_symmetry.space_group_name_H-M   'P 1'
#
loop_
_entity.id
_entity.type
_entity.pdbx_description
1 polymer ?
#
loop_
_entity_poly.entity_id
_entity_poly.type
_entity_poly.pdbx_seq_one_letter_code
_entity_poly.pdbx_strand_id
1 'polypeptide(L)'
;MEASYPIKTGVNPPNPGPSPPSPIKPPTVCDNYYSCPESNTCCCIYEFYGMCFAWGCCPLEAASCCPDHYSCCPHDYPICNLRQGTCMMSKDNPLTVKALKRTPAKPFWAYGNKINA
;
A
#
# COMPACT_ATOMS: atom_id res chain seq x y z
N MET A 1 7.17 44.10 44.93
CA MET A 1 7.59 42.70 44.77
C MET A 1 7.52 42.40 43.29
N GLU A 2 8.63 42.55 42.56
CA GLU A 2 8.67 42.25 41.13
C GLU A 2 9.12 40.81 40.91
N ALA A 3 8.39 40.08 40.06
CA ALA A 3 8.72 38.72 39.68
C ALA A 3 9.81 38.75 38.60
N SER A 4 11.02 38.36 38.97
CA SER A 4 12.12 38.15 38.03
C SER A 4 11.84 36.89 37.22
N TYR A 5 11.43 37.04 35.97
CA TYR A 5 11.32 35.94 35.02
C TYR A 5 12.70 35.61 34.43
N PRO A 6 13.03 34.32 34.26
CA PRO A 6 14.29 33.93 33.66
C PRO A 6 14.32 34.27 32.16
N ILE A 7 15.37 34.98 31.75
CA ILE A 7 15.75 35.22 30.35
C ILE A 7 16.29 33.91 29.75
N LYS A 8 15.67 33.44 28.66
CA LYS A 8 16.09 32.24 27.91
C LYS A 8 17.45 32.50 27.24
N THR A 9 18.54 31.99 27.82
CA THR A 9 19.93 32.10 27.30
C THR A 9 20.33 30.96 26.35
N GLY A 10 19.41 30.06 26.00
CA GLY A 10 19.67 28.95 25.09
C GLY A 10 19.41 29.31 23.63
N VAL A 11 20.45 29.25 22.80
CA VAL A 11 20.33 29.27 21.34
C VAL A 11 19.43 28.11 20.92
N ASN A 12 18.40 28.35 20.11
CA ASN A 12 17.56 27.27 19.58
C ASN A 12 18.47 26.31 18.78
N PRO A 13 18.30 24.98 18.90
CA PRO A 13 19.06 24.03 18.10
C PRO A 13 18.90 24.38 16.61
N PRO A 14 19.96 24.25 15.80
CA PRO A 14 19.90 24.55 14.38
C PRO A 14 18.79 23.71 13.75
N ASN A 15 17.89 24.37 13.03
CA ASN A 15 16.86 23.71 12.23
C ASN A 15 17.58 22.69 11.32
N PRO A 16 17.36 21.38 11.48
CA PRO A 16 17.83 20.41 10.50
C PRO A 16 17.19 20.84 9.19
N GLY A 17 18.00 21.19 8.19
CA GLY A 17 17.51 21.67 6.90
C GLY A 17 16.45 20.72 6.33
N PRO A 18 15.70 21.16 5.30
CA PRO A 18 14.64 20.35 4.70
C PRO A 18 15.16 18.93 4.43
N SER A 19 14.47 17.95 5.00
CA SER A 19 14.81 16.54 4.76
C SER A 19 14.81 16.31 3.25
N PRO A 20 15.79 15.55 2.70
CA PRO A 20 15.80 15.21 1.29
C PRO A 20 14.43 14.66 0.88
N PRO A 21 13.92 14.96 -0.33
CA PRO A 21 12.70 14.33 -0.80
C PRO A 21 12.89 12.82 -0.71
N SER A 22 11.94 12.13 -0.04
CA SER A 22 11.96 10.67 0.02
C SER A 22 12.13 10.12 -1.40
N PRO A 23 12.98 9.11 -1.61
CA PRO A 23 13.13 8.49 -2.93
C PRO A 23 11.76 8.08 -3.45
N ILE A 24 11.39 8.54 -4.64
CA ILE A 24 10.14 8.14 -5.30
C ILE A 24 10.24 6.63 -5.49
N LYS A 25 9.41 5.85 -4.78
CA LYS A 25 9.43 4.40 -4.95
C LYS A 25 8.92 4.10 -6.37
N PRO A 26 9.57 3.20 -7.12
CA PRO A 26 9.09 2.82 -8.43
C PRO A 26 7.71 2.15 -8.33
N PRO A 27 6.88 2.23 -9.39
CA PRO A 27 5.63 1.47 -9.45
C PRO A 27 5.91 -0.04 -9.39
N THR A 28 4.98 -0.78 -8.80
CA THR A 28 5.11 -2.24 -8.71
C THR A 28 4.68 -2.85 -10.03
N VAL A 29 5.61 -3.50 -10.73
CA VAL A 29 5.34 -4.19 -12.00
C VAL A 29 4.66 -5.53 -11.70
N CYS A 30 3.48 -5.75 -12.29
CA CYS A 30 2.74 -7.01 -12.11
C CYS A 30 3.10 -8.01 -13.21
N ASP A 31 3.16 -7.55 -14.45
CA ASP A 31 3.55 -8.33 -15.62
C ASP A 31 4.06 -7.41 -16.75
N ASN A 32 4.11 -7.91 -17.99
CA ASN A 32 4.54 -7.17 -19.18
C ASN A 32 3.54 -6.11 -19.67
N TYR A 33 2.35 -6.02 -19.07
CA TYR A 33 1.30 -5.11 -19.53
C TYR A 33 0.73 -4.22 -18.42
N TYR A 34 0.83 -4.61 -17.16
CA TYR A 34 0.16 -3.99 -16.02
C TYR A 34 1.13 -3.64 -14.88
N SER A 35 0.86 -2.51 -14.24
CA SER A 35 1.51 -2.09 -13.02
C SER A 35 0.56 -1.49 -12.00
N CYS A 36 1.01 -1.53 -10.76
CA CYS A 36 0.40 -0.92 -9.62
C CYS A 36 1.20 0.31 -9.15
N PRO A 37 0.54 1.23 -8.43
CA PRO A 37 1.23 2.29 -7.70
C PRO A 37 2.36 1.78 -6.80
N GLU A 38 3.19 2.69 -6.32
CA GLU A 38 4.21 2.38 -5.33
C GLU A 38 3.61 1.69 -4.10
N SER A 39 4.37 0.77 -3.49
CA SER A 39 3.99 0.06 -2.26
C SER A 39 2.68 -0.76 -2.34
N ASN A 40 2.24 -1.12 -3.55
CA ASN A 40 1.07 -1.97 -3.77
C ASN A 40 1.47 -3.40 -4.14
N THR A 41 0.63 -4.37 -3.81
CA THR A 41 0.82 -5.77 -4.21
C THR A 41 -0.04 -6.11 -5.43
N CYS A 42 0.58 -6.77 -6.41
CA CYS A 42 -0.10 -7.28 -7.59
C CYS A 42 -0.84 -8.60 -7.27
N CYS A 43 -2.15 -8.60 -7.50
CA CYS A 43 -3.00 -9.77 -7.32
C CYS A 43 -3.66 -10.16 -8.64
N CYS A 44 -3.60 -11.45 -8.99
CA CYS A 44 -4.31 -11.97 -10.15
C CYS A 44 -5.84 -11.86 -9.94
N ILE A 45 -6.54 -11.36 -10.95
CA ILE A 45 -8.01 -11.31 -11.00
C ILE A 45 -8.55 -12.40 -11.92
N TYR A 46 -7.86 -12.71 -13.01
CA TYR A 46 -8.29 -13.72 -13.96
C TYR A 46 -7.09 -14.55 -14.39
N GLU A 47 -7.01 -15.76 -13.86
CA GLU A 47 -5.98 -16.75 -14.18
C GLU A 47 -6.52 -17.73 -15.22
N PHE A 48 -5.76 -17.98 -16.28
CA PHE A 48 -6.10 -18.93 -17.31
C PHE A 48 -4.83 -19.63 -17.81
N TYR A 49 -4.80 -20.96 -17.72
CA TYR A 49 -3.62 -21.80 -18.01
C TYR A 49 -2.33 -21.36 -17.30
N GLY A 50 -2.42 -20.92 -16.03
CA GLY A 50 -1.26 -20.47 -15.24
C GLY A 50 -0.73 -19.09 -15.63
N MET A 51 -1.46 -18.35 -16.48
CA MET A 51 -1.16 -16.96 -16.82
C MET A 51 -2.27 -16.04 -16.29
N CYS A 52 -1.87 -14.90 -15.72
CA CYS A 52 -2.79 -13.86 -15.28
C CYS A 52 -3.08 -12.90 -16.43
N PHE A 53 -4.34 -12.84 -16.85
CA PHE A 53 -4.83 -11.96 -17.92
C PHE A 53 -5.36 -10.63 -17.38
N ALA A 54 -5.65 -10.57 -16.09
CA ALA A 54 -6.09 -9.35 -15.43
C ALA A 54 -5.48 -9.26 -14.03
N TRP A 55 -5.10 -8.04 -13.65
CA TRP A 55 -4.43 -7.75 -12.38
C TRP A 55 -5.19 -6.71 -11.58
N GLY A 56 -5.13 -6.86 -10.26
CA GLY A 56 -5.61 -5.91 -9.28
C GLY A 56 -4.48 -5.50 -8.34
N CYS A 57 -4.54 -4.27 -7.86
CA CYS A 57 -3.60 -3.70 -6.92
C CYS A 57 -4.20 -3.71 -5.53
N CYS A 58 -3.53 -4.35 -4.59
CA CYS A 58 -3.79 -4.17 -3.18
C CYS A 58 -2.99 -2.96 -2.66
N PRO A 59 -3.59 -2.01 -1.93
CA PRO A 59 -2.90 -0.83 -1.40
C PRO A 59 -2.07 -1.14 -0.15
N LEU A 60 -1.36 -2.27 -0.16
CA LEU A 60 -0.49 -2.75 0.90
C LEU A 60 0.68 -3.52 0.28
N GLU A 61 1.85 -3.42 0.91
CA GLU A 61 3.02 -4.22 0.59
C GLU A 61 2.84 -5.66 1.10
N ALA A 62 3.30 -6.64 0.33
CA ALA A 62 3.24 -8.06 0.67
C ALA A 62 1.85 -8.58 1.08
N ALA A 63 0.79 -8.03 0.47
CA ALA A 63 -0.58 -8.39 0.81
C ALA A 63 -0.95 -9.80 0.33
N SER A 64 -1.81 -10.47 1.09
CA SER A 64 -2.39 -11.75 0.68
C SER A 64 -3.61 -11.51 -0.22
N CYS A 65 -3.58 -12.09 -1.42
CA CYS A 65 -4.66 -11.99 -2.38
C CYS A 65 -5.76 -13.01 -2.05
N CYS A 66 -6.94 -12.52 -1.67
CA CYS A 66 -8.10 -13.36 -1.44
C CYS A 66 -8.67 -14.01 -2.72
N PRO A 67 -9.33 -15.18 -2.61
CA PRO A 67 -9.84 -15.92 -3.76
C PRO A 67 -11.14 -15.35 -4.36
N ASP A 68 -11.72 -14.29 -3.78
CA ASP A 68 -12.83 -13.53 -4.37
C ASP A 68 -12.36 -12.58 -5.48
N HIS A 69 -11.05 -12.49 -5.71
CA HIS A 69 -10.40 -11.67 -6.73
C HIS A 69 -10.56 -10.14 -6.55
N TYR A 70 -11.33 -9.70 -5.55
CA TYR A 70 -11.67 -8.31 -5.31
C TYR A 70 -11.11 -7.77 -3.99
N SER A 71 -10.89 -8.64 -3.01
CA SER A 71 -10.35 -8.29 -1.70
C SER A 71 -8.89 -8.74 -1.52
N CYS A 72 -8.20 -8.05 -0.64
CA CYS A 72 -6.86 -8.43 -0.19
C CYS A 72 -6.72 -8.16 1.30
N CYS A 73 -5.81 -8.90 1.91
CA CYS A 73 -5.53 -8.85 3.32
C CYS A 73 -4.09 -8.43 3.58
N PRO A 74 -3.81 -7.73 4.69
CA PRO A 74 -2.44 -7.43 5.09
C PRO A 74 -1.68 -8.72 5.38
N HIS A 75 -0.34 -8.65 5.27
CA HIS A 75 0.57 -9.75 5.56
C HIS A 75 0.33 -10.38 6.95
N ASP A 76 0.04 -9.55 7.96
CA ASP A 76 -0.18 -10.01 9.34
C ASP A 76 -1.53 -10.74 9.54
N TYR A 77 -2.47 -10.59 8.61
CA TYR A 77 -3.78 -11.25 8.65
C TYR A 77 -4.06 -11.98 7.34
N PRO A 78 -3.30 -13.02 6.99
CA PRO A 78 -3.34 -13.61 5.64
C PRO A 78 -4.62 -14.39 5.34
N ILE A 79 -5.42 -14.75 6.35
CA ILE A 79 -6.61 -15.59 6.16
C ILE A 79 -7.82 -14.74 5.81
N CYS A 80 -8.31 -14.90 4.59
CA CYS A 80 -9.50 -14.19 4.11
C CYS A 80 -10.80 -14.84 4.59
N ASN A 81 -11.61 -14.10 5.34
CA ASN A 81 -12.99 -14.43 5.64
C ASN A 81 -13.92 -13.68 4.68
N LEU A 82 -14.20 -14.32 3.54
CA LEU A 82 -15.04 -13.74 2.49
C LEU A 82 -16.49 -13.50 2.91
N ARG A 83 -17.02 -14.30 3.86
CA ARG A 83 -18.40 -14.15 4.34
C ARG A 83 -18.59 -12.88 5.14
N GLN A 84 -17.58 -12.49 5.92
CA GLN A 84 -17.61 -11.28 6.75
C GLN A 84 -16.89 -10.09 6.09
N GLY A 85 -16.14 -10.32 5.00
CA GLY A 85 -15.31 -9.30 4.38
C GLY A 85 -14.16 -8.84 5.29
N THR A 86 -13.61 -9.78 6.06
CA THR A 86 -12.55 -9.53 7.04
C THR A 86 -11.36 -10.46 6.82
N CYS A 87 -10.25 -10.13 7.46
CA CYS A 87 -9.00 -10.85 7.42
C CYS A 87 -8.63 -11.25 8.85
N MET A 88 -8.10 -12.47 9.01
CA MET A 88 -7.77 -13.07 10.29
C MET A 88 -6.33 -13.54 10.27
N MET A 89 -5.66 -13.51 11.43
CA MET A 89 -4.30 -14.05 11.56
C MET A 89 -4.29 -15.59 11.58
N SER A 90 -5.33 -16.19 12.18
CA SER A 90 -5.57 -17.63 12.23
C SER A 90 -7.08 -17.89 12.25
N LYS A 91 -7.51 -19.14 11.97
CA LYS A 91 -8.94 -19.49 11.85
C LYS A 91 -9.78 -19.21 13.10
N ASP A 92 -9.14 -19.19 14.28
CA ASP A 92 -9.81 -19.04 15.59
C ASP A 92 -9.45 -17.73 16.31
N ASN A 93 -8.80 -16.78 15.62
CA ASN A 93 -8.44 -15.51 16.24
C ASN A 93 -9.68 -14.59 16.38
N PRO A 94 -10.02 -14.10 17.59
CA PRO A 94 -11.10 -13.12 17.76
C PRO A 94 -10.81 -11.76 17.11
N LEU A 95 -9.54 -11.46 16.80
CA LEU A 95 -9.14 -10.24 16.13
C LEU A 95 -9.25 -10.41 14.62
N THR A 96 -10.12 -9.60 14.03
CA THR A 96 -10.31 -9.52 12.58
C THR A 96 -10.12 -8.09 12.11
N VAL A 97 -9.42 -7.90 11.00
CA VAL A 97 -9.30 -6.60 10.33
C VAL A 97 -10.16 -6.59 9.08
N LYS A 98 -10.61 -5.41 8.65
CA LYS A 98 -11.42 -5.31 7.42
C LYS A 98 -10.57 -5.64 6.21
N ALA A 99 -11.10 -6.45 5.29
CA ALA A 99 -10.44 -6.71 4.02
C ALA A 99 -10.40 -5.45 3.18
N LEU A 100 -9.26 -5.20 2.54
CA LEU A 100 -9.09 -4.05 1.67
C LEU A 100 -9.60 -4.41 0.27
N LYS A 101 -10.17 -3.42 -0.41
CA LYS A 101 -10.59 -3.56 -1.79
C LYS A 101 -9.40 -3.34 -2.70
N ARG A 102 -9.26 -4.21 -3.70
CA ARG A 102 -8.30 -4.02 -4.79
C ARG A 102 -8.79 -2.92 -5.71
N THR A 103 -7.84 -2.21 -6.31
CA THR A 103 -8.08 -1.36 -7.48
C THR A 103 -7.65 -2.10 -8.73
N PRO A 104 -8.24 -1.85 -9.92
CA PRO A 104 -7.72 -2.45 -11.15
C PRO A 104 -6.28 -1.99 -11.41
N ALA A 105 -5.40 -2.91 -11.79
CA ALA A 105 -4.06 -2.55 -12.21
C ALA A 105 -4.13 -1.71 -13.49
N LYS A 106 -3.24 -0.73 -13.59
CA LYS A 106 -3.21 0.14 -14.75
C LYS A 106 -2.32 -0.50 -15.80
N PRO A 107 -2.77 -0.57 -17.06
CA PRO A 107 -1.88 -1.04 -18.10
C PRO A 107 -0.81 0.01 -18.39
N PHE A 108 0.36 -0.40 -18.88
CA PHE A 108 1.49 0.50 -19.13
C PHE A 108 1.13 1.64 -20.09
N TRP A 109 0.30 1.38 -21.10
CA TRP A 109 -0.16 2.42 -22.03
C TRP A 109 -1.08 3.46 -21.37
N ALA A 110 -1.72 3.16 -20.22
CA ALA A 110 -2.49 4.15 -19.47
C ALA A 110 -1.60 5.18 -18.75
N TYR A 111 -0.30 4.92 -18.59
CA TYR A 111 0.67 5.88 -18.07
C TYR A 111 1.24 6.81 -19.17
N GLY A 112 0.91 6.56 -20.44
CA GLY A 112 1.45 7.22 -21.64
C GLY A 112 1.06 8.68 -21.90
N ASN A 113 0.55 9.41 -20.90
CA ASN A 113 0.32 10.87 -20.99
C ASN A 113 1.19 11.68 -20.02
N LYS A 114 2.24 11.08 -19.43
CA LYS A 114 3.11 11.73 -18.42
C LYS A 114 4.59 11.71 -18.79
N ILE A 115 4.93 11.55 -20.08
CA ILE A 115 6.34 11.48 -20.55
C ILE A 115 6.68 12.49 -21.65
N ASN A 116 5.87 13.55 -21.83
CA ASN A 116 6.21 14.73 -22.62
C ASN A 116 5.46 15.97 -22.10
N ALA A 117 5.90 16.52 -20.97
CA ALA A 117 5.61 17.90 -20.56
C ALA A 117 6.84 18.46 -19.84
#